data_AF-A0A1S9TB61-F1
#
_entry.id   AF-A0A1S9TB61-F1
#
_cell.length_a   1.000
_cell.length_b   1.000
_cell.length_c   1.000
_cell.angle_alpha   90.00
_cell.angle_beta   90.00
_cell.angle_gamma   90.00
#
_symmetry.space_group_name_H-M   'P 1'
#
loop_
_entity.id
_entity.type
_entity.pdbx_description
1 polymer ?
#
loop_
_entity_poly.entity_id
_entity_poly.type
_entity_poly.pdbx_seq_one_letter_code
_entity_poly.pdbx_strand_id
1 'polypeptide(L)'
;MSLKSTLTGSRKNEKQFQAIIKEVTPNRNDFQTLSGNTAFSNEYDMLVPYALENNHNAKLVGTAFDYIARLMIARIVINNREGFFMDLAAEKGLDEMKKFLGKDNDISTRLENFYIKAFDLMMDFVAGGSDIQTMIRVSNFLANLECVYRDHKEPENIRKSLFSHPSKDIARELQAMCKVFEGKFLVPEIVHEGSKVVYNPNFGLASSMVNGADGDIIIDGVLYDFKTGKPFAYSWENAAQLIGYYLLNEISLTARDFDYESSYFDIEKVALYKARYGETEYFDLKNIDVKKIVEITRELIFHFGENSSSIRSLNPFVSMFLEDYKSICERIND
;
A
#
# COMPACT_ATOMS: atom_id res chain seq x y z
N MET A 1 7.25 -9.87 8.44
CA MET A 1 6.25 -10.54 7.58
C MET A 1 5.12 -9.56 7.40
N SER A 2 4.89 -9.04 6.19
CA SER A 2 3.79 -8.10 5.92
C SER A 2 2.41 -8.77 6.03
N LEU A 3 1.32 -7.98 6.03
CA LEU A 3 -0.06 -8.50 5.90
C LEU A 3 -0.20 -9.51 4.75
N LYS A 4 0.34 -9.20 3.58
CA LYS A 4 0.34 -10.09 2.41
C LYS A 4 1.08 -11.40 2.67
N SER A 5 2.19 -11.35 3.39
CA SER A 5 2.92 -12.55 3.79
C SER A 5 2.06 -13.44 4.70
N THR A 6 1.34 -12.85 5.66
CA THR A 6 0.43 -13.58 6.55
C THR A 6 -0.74 -14.21 5.80
N LEU A 7 -1.32 -13.49 4.81
CA LEU A 7 -2.42 -14.00 3.98
C LEU A 7 -2.03 -15.17 3.08
N THR A 8 -0.77 -15.24 2.65
CA THR A 8 -0.25 -16.35 1.82
C THR A 8 0.48 -17.43 2.63
N GLY A 9 0.64 -17.19 3.92
CA GLY A 9 1.42 -18.02 4.83
C GLY A 9 0.85 -19.43 5.03
N SER A 10 1.70 -20.33 5.50
CA SER A 10 1.39 -21.74 5.76
C SER A 10 1.56 -22.15 7.23
N ARG A 11 2.05 -21.25 8.09
CA ARG A 11 2.20 -21.52 9.52
C ARG A 11 0.83 -21.59 10.20
N LYS A 12 0.76 -22.27 11.34
CA LYS A 12 -0.49 -22.46 12.08
C LYS A 12 -1.18 -21.13 12.41
N ASN A 13 -0.43 -20.17 12.94
CA ASN A 13 -0.94 -18.84 13.27
C ASN A 13 -1.41 -18.08 12.01
N GLU A 14 -0.65 -18.14 10.92
CA GLU A 14 -1.04 -17.53 9.64
C GLU A 14 -2.35 -18.12 9.09
N LYS A 15 -2.56 -19.45 9.23
CA LYS A 15 -3.81 -20.11 8.82
C LYS A 15 -5.00 -19.74 9.71
N GLN A 16 -4.78 -19.54 11.00
CA GLN A 16 -5.81 -19.04 11.91
C GLN A 16 -6.21 -17.61 11.54
N PHE A 17 -5.23 -16.73 11.31
CA PHE A 17 -5.49 -15.38 10.82
C PHE A 17 -6.30 -15.37 9.50
N GLN A 18 -5.92 -16.21 8.55
CA GLN A 18 -6.65 -16.38 7.28
C GLN A 18 -8.09 -16.86 7.50
N ALA A 19 -8.34 -17.72 8.49
CA ALA A 19 -9.69 -18.20 8.79
C ALA A 19 -10.58 -17.06 9.32
N ILE A 20 -10.06 -16.28 10.28
CA ILE A 20 -10.77 -15.13 10.88
C ILE A 20 -11.15 -14.10 9.80
N ILE A 21 -10.19 -13.64 8.99
CA ILE A 21 -10.46 -12.61 7.97
C ILE A 21 -11.42 -13.10 6.88
N LYS A 22 -11.41 -14.39 6.55
CA LYS A 22 -12.29 -14.95 5.52
C LYS A 22 -13.77 -14.83 5.85
N GLU A 23 -14.13 -14.74 7.13
CA GLU A 23 -15.53 -14.61 7.55
C GLU A 23 -16.20 -13.31 7.08
N VAL A 24 -15.40 -12.28 6.83
CA VAL A 24 -15.85 -10.96 6.36
C VAL A 24 -15.25 -10.55 5.03
N THR A 25 -14.47 -11.45 4.39
CA THR A 25 -13.91 -11.17 3.07
C THR A 25 -15.02 -11.29 2.01
N PRO A 26 -15.29 -10.24 1.22
CA PRO A 26 -16.31 -10.27 0.19
C PRO A 26 -15.97 -11.29 -0.90
N ASN A 27 -16.98 -11.96 -1.43
CA ASN A 27 -16.87 -12.84 -2.58
C ASN A 27 -16.81 -12.02 -3.86
N ARG A 28 -16.46 -12.71 -4.97
CA ARG A 28 -16.39 -12.10 -6.31
C ARG A 28 -17.61 -11.24 -6.66
N ASN A 29 -18.82 -11.75 -6.39
CA ASN A 29 -20.08 -11.13 -6.82
C ASN A 29 -20.50 -9.94 -5.95
N ASP A 30 -19.79 -9.70 -4.85
CA ASP A 30 -20.08 -8.58 -3.95
C ASP A 30 -19.40 -7.28 -4.43
N PHE A 31 -18.40 -7.40 -5.31
CA PHE A 31 -17.72 -6.27 -5.91
C PHE A 31 -18.50 -5.68 -7.08
N GLN A 32 -18.39 -4.36 -7.21
CA GLN A 32 -18.93 -3.56 -8.30
C GLN A 32 -17.78 -2.89 -9.05
N THR A 33 -18.04 -2.38 -10.25
CA THR A 33 -17.05 -1.60 -11.01
C THR A 33 -17.55 -0.19 -11.26
N LEU A 34 -16.63 0.77 -11.43
CA LEU A 34 -17.00 2.12 -11.85
C LEU A 34 -17.42 2.20 -13.32
N SER A 35 -16.94 1.27 -14.16
CA SER A 35 -17.29 1.19 -15.59
C SER A 35 -18.69 0.62 -15.84
N GLY A 36 -19.28 -0.05 -14.86
CA GLY A 36 -20.53 -0.80 -14.99
C GLY A 36 -20.35 -2.22 -15.55
N ASN A 37 -19.12 -2.61 -15.90
CA ASN A 37 -18.78 -3.99 -16.26
C ASN A 37 -18.95 -4.94 -15.08
N THR A 38 -19.12 -6.23 -15.37
CA THR A 38 -19.13 -7.28 -14.36
C THR A 38 -17.75 -7.37 -13.69
N ALA A 39 -17.70 -7.29 -12.36
CA ALA A 39 -16.44 -7.33 -11.61
C ALA A 39 -15.65 -8.63 -11.85
N PHE A 40 -14.34 -8.50 -12.01
CA PHE A 40 -13.39 -9.58 -12.27
C PHE A 40 -13.78 -10.48 -13.46
N SER A 41 -14.36 -9.89 -14.50
CA SER A 41 -14.83 -10.62 -15.68
C SER A 41 -13.91 -10.43 -16.88
N ASN A 42 -14.17 -11.23 -17.91
CA ASN A 42 -13.50 -11.12 -19.20
C ASN A 42 -14.09 -10.02 -20.10
N GLU A 43 -14.99 -9.18 -19.57
CA GLU A 43 -15.49 -7.99 -20.27
C GLU A 43 -14.41 -6.90 -20.35
N TYR A 44 -13.36 -6.99 -19.54
CA TYR A 44 -12.29 -6.00 -19.53
C TYR A 44 -11.33 -6.17 -20.70
N ASP A 45 -11.08 -5.08 -21.41
CA ASP A 45 -10.00 -5.02 -22.39
C ASP A 45 -8.65 -4.80 -21.69
N MET A 46 -7.65 -5.62 -22.02
CA MET A 46 -6.28 -5.36 -21.60
C MET A 46 -5.70 -4.20 -22.42
N LEU A 47 -5.67 -3.02 -21.83
CA LEU A 47 -5.16 -1.79 -22.44
C LEU A 47 -3.63 -1.73 -22.45
N VAL A 48 -2.96 -2.38 -21.48
CA VAL A 48 -1.49 -2.45 -21.41
C VAL A 48 -1.02 -3.90 -21.38
N PRO A 49 -0.48 -4.42 -22.51
CA PRO A 49 0.08 -5.77 -22.57
C PRO A 49 1.18 -5.99 -21.53
N TYR A 50 1.21 -7.17 -20.94
CA TYR A 50 2.30 -7.58 -20.06
C TYR A 50 3.47 -8.12 -20.86
N ALA A 51 4.56 -7.38 -20.90
CA ALA A 51 5.76 -7.66 -21.67
C ALA A 51 7.05 -7.53 -20.84
N LEU A 52 6.95 -7.63 -19.51
CA LEU A 52 8.08 -7.65 -18.59
C LEU A 52 8.82 -8.99 -18.67
N GLU A 53 10.16 -8.92 -18.68
CA GLU A 53 11.03 -10.07 -18.90
C GLU A 53 11.10 -11.03 -17.70
N ASN A 54 10.93 -10.51 -16.48
CA ASN A 54 11.10 -11.30 -15.26
C ASN A 54 10.25 -10.77 -14.09
N ASN A 55 10.12 -11.58 -13.04
CA ASN A 55 9.32 -11.25 -11.85
C ASN A 55 9.90 -10.09 -11.01
N HIS A 56 11.22 -9.87 -11.06
CA HIS A 56 11.85 -8.75 -10.36
C HIS A 56 11.42 -7.41 -10.98
N ASN A 57 11.44 -7.30 -12.30
CA ASN A 57 10.92 -6.14 -13.03
C ASN A 57 9.42 -5.93 -12.73
N ALA A 58 8.65 -7.00 -12.56
CA ALA A 58 7.23 -6.90 -12.19
C ALA A 58 7.00 -6.28 -10.80
N LYS A 59 7.77 -6.71 -9.78
CA LYS A 59 7.75 -6.09 -8.45
C LYS A 59 8.14 -4.61 -8.55
N LEU A 60 9.22 -4.31 -9.25
CA LEU A 60 9.74 -2.95 -9.40
C LEU A 60 8.75 -2.02 -10.13
N VAL A 61 8.10 -2.51 -11.20
CA VAL A 61 7.04 -1.78 -11.91
C VAL A 61 5.83 -1.53 -11.02
N GLY A 62 5.44 -2.49 -10.17
CA GLY A 62 4.37 -2.28 -9.18
C GLY A 62 4.68 -1.11 -8.25
N THR A 63 5.83 -1.15 -7.58
CA THR A 63 6.24 -0.08 -6.66
C THR A 63 6.47 1.27 -7.37
N ALA A 64 7.06 1.27 -8.57
CA ALA A 64 7.24 2.51 -9.33
C ALA A 64 5.91 3.09 -9.82
N PHE A 65 4.96 2.24 -10.21
CA PHE A 65 3.62 2.68 -10.59
C PHE A 65 2.88 3.30 -9.40
N ASP A 66 3.02 2.71 -8.21
CA ASP A 66 2.45 3.27 -6.98
C ASP A 66 2.93 4.71 -6.72
N TYR A 67 4.26 4.94 -6.75
CA TYR A 67 4.82 6.30 -6.60
C TYR A 67 4.29 7.28 -7.65
N ILE A 68 4.31 6.91 -8.94
CA ILE A 68 3.91 7.83 -10.01
C ILE A 68 2.40 8.09 -10.00
N ALA A 69 1.58 7.10 -9.67
CA ALA A 69 0.14 7.26 -9.52
C ALA A 69 -0.19 8.26 -8.39
N ARG A 70 0.45 8.12 -7.24
CA ARG A 70 0.31 9.06 -6.12
C ARG A 70 0.80 10.47 -6.46
N LEU A 71 1.89 10.62 -7.21
CA LEU A 71 2.35 11.91 -7.74
C LEU A 71 1.34 12.55 -8.71
N MET A 72 0.76 11.76 -9.62
CA MET A 72 -0.25 12.25 -10.55
C MET A 72 -1.51 12.72 -9.80
N ILE A 73 -1.90 12.04 -8.73
CA ILE A 73 -2.98 12.47 -7.82
C ILE A 73 -2.60 13.77 -7.10
N ALA A 74 -1.40 13.86 -6.53
CA ALA A 74 -0.89 15.04 -5.83
C ALA A 74 -0.73 16.28 -6.73
N ARG A 75 -0.65 16.09 -8.05
CA ARG A 75 -0.69 17.18 -9.03
C ARG A 75 -2.09 17.78 -9.19
N ILE A 76 -3.15 16.98 -8.99
CA ILE A 76 -4.55 17.42 -9.08
C ILE A 76 -5.02 17.98 -7.74
N VAL A 77 -4.81 17.24 -6.65
CA VAL A 77 -5.31 17.59 -5.32
C VAL A 77 -4.50 18.73 -4.76
N ILE A 78 -5.14 19.87 -4.45
CA ILE A 78 -4.39 21.07 -4.00
C ILE A 78 -4.33 21.14 -2.48
N ASN A 79 -5.38 20.70 -1.80
CA ASN A 79 -5.61 20.99 -0.38
C ASN A 79 -4.65 20.31 0.60
N ASN A 80 -4.06 19.18 0.23
CA ASN A 80 -3.17 18.43 1.11
C ASN A 80 -2.10 17.60 0.36
N ARG A 81 -1.63 18.08 -0.80
CA ARG A 81 -0.63 17.38 -1.62
C ARG A 81 0.70 17.15 -0.91
N GLU A 82 1.02 18.00 0.06
CA GLU A 82 2.24 17.91 0.87
C GLU A 82 2.33 16.57 1.60
N GLY A 83 1.17 15.96 1.91
CA GLY A 83 1.08 14.64 2.50
C GLY A 83 1.75 13.54 1.67
N PHE A 84 1.88 13.70 0.35
CA PHE A 84 2.64 12.77 -0.48
C PHE A 84 4.10 12.66 -0.05
N PHE A 85 4.71 13.78 0.36
CA PHE A 85 6.14 13.86 0.64
C PHE A 85 6.52 13.40 2.05
N MET A 86 5.55 13.02 2.87
CA MET A 86 5.78 12.56 4.24
C MET A 86 6.05 11.06 4.27
N ASP A 87 7.03 10.64 5.08
CA ASP A 87 7.32 9.23 5.40
C ASP A 87 7.51 8.28 4.20
N LEU A 88 8.12 8.77 3.12
CA LEU A 88 8.41 7.98 1.92
C LEU A 88 9.26 6.74 2.27
N ALA A 89 8.79 5.55 1.90
CA ALA A 89 9.53 4.31 2.16
C ALA A 89 10.90 4.28 1.45
N ALA A 90 11.05 5.02 0.34
CA ALA A 90 12.32 5.25 -0.33
C ALA A 90 13.35 6.00 0.55
N GLU A 91 12.92 6.90 1.43
CA GLU A 91 13.81 7.60 2.38
C GLU A 91 14.42 6.63 3.38
N LYS A 92 13.60 5.73 3.92
CA LYS A 92 14.06 4.63 4.78
C LYS A 92 15.07 3.73 4.04
N GLY A 93 14.87 3.53 2.74
CA GLY A 93 15.82 2.83 1.88
C GLY A 93 17.17 3.53 1.72
N LEU A 94 17.16 4.86 1.61
CA LEU A 94 18.37 5.67 1.61
C LEU A 94 19.13 5.53 2.93
N ASP A 95 18.41 5.56 4.06
CA ASP A 95 19.01 5.38 5.38
C ASP A 95 19.64 3.99 5.56
N GLU A 96 18.98 2.93 5.09
CA GLU A 96 19.56 1.58 5.09
C GLU A 96 20.83 1.50 4.23
N MET A 97 20.84 2.11 3.03
CA MET A 97 22.04 2.18 2.21
C MET A 97 23.19 2.91 2.91
N LYS A 98 22.91 4.02 3.61
CA LYS A 98 23.92 4.75 4.41
C LYS A 98 24.47 3.89 5.55
N LYS A 99 23.67 3.00 6.13
CA LYS A 99 24.13 2.03 7.15
C LYS A 99 25.02 0.95 6.55
N PHE A 100 24.66 0.40 5.39
CA PHE A 100 25.44 -0.65 4.73
C PHE A 100 26.80 -0.15 4.24
N LEU A 101 26.83 1.01 3.59
CA LEU A 101 28.04 1.54 2.94
C LEU A 101 28.91 2.42 3.85
N GLY A 102 28.34 2.90 4.96
CA GLY A 102 28.90 3.97 5.78
C GLY A 102 28.48 5.36 5.27
N LYS A 103 28.24 6.29 6.20
CA LYS A 103 27.72 7.65 5.90
C LYS A 103 28.68 8.47 5.04
N ASP A 104 29.98 8.41 5.32
CA ASP A 104 31.00 9.19 4.63
C ASP A 104 31.49 8.54 3.32
N ASN A 105 30.82 7.49 2.85
CA ASN A 105 31.15 6.84 1.60
C ASN A 105 30.72 7.71 0.41
N ASP A 106 31.56 7.79 -0.62
CA ASP A 106 31.27 8.55 -1.86
C ASP A 106 29.96 8.12 -2.52
N ILE A 107 29.62 6.82 -2.47
CA ILE A 107 28.38 6.28 -3.02
C ILE A 107 27.18 6.75 -2.20
N SER A 108 27.28 6.73 -0.86
CA SER A 108 26.23 7.24 0.04
C SER A 108 25.95 8.72 -0.22
N THR A 109 27.01 9.54 -0.29
CA THR A 109 26.91 10.98 -0.59
C THR A 109 26.27 11.22 -1.96
N ARG A 110 26.67 10.44 -2.97
CA ARG A 110 26.09 10.55 -4.31
C ARG A 110 24.61 10.13 -4.33
N LEU A 111 24.24 9.09 -3.59
CA LEU A 111 22.88 8.60 -3.50
C LEU A 111 21.96 9.63 -2.84
N GLU A 112 22.43 10.27 -1.77
CA GLU A 112 21.73 11.37 -1.10
C GLU A 112 21.52 12.56 -2.05
N ASN A 113 22.54 12.98 -2.80
CA ASN A 113 22.39 14.02 -3.81
C ASN A 113 21.37 13.65 -4.92
N PHE A 114 21.33 12.38 -5.32
CA PHE A 114 20.33 11.88 -6.28
C PHE A 114 18.92 11.93 -5.69
N TYR A 115 18.76 11.57 -4.41
CA TYR A 115 17.49 11.63 -3.71
C TYR A 115 16.98 13.07 -3.57
N ILE A 116 17.83 14.01 -3.15
CA ILE A 116 17.47 15.44 -3.06
C ILE A 116 16.98 15.94 -4.43
N LYS A 117 17.74 15.65 -5.50
CA LYS A 117 17.33 16.03 -6.86
C LYS A 117 16.01 15.37 -7.28
N ALA A 118 15.79 14.11 -6.93
CA ALA A 118 14.53 13.42 -7.20
C ALA A 118 13.37 14.09 -6.46
N PHE A 119 13.57 14.50 -5.21
CA PHE A 119 12.60 15.25 -4.42
C PHE A 119 12.23 16.58 -5.07
N ASP A 120 13.22 17.37 -5.51
CA ASP A 120 12.99 18.63 -6.22
C ASP A 120 12.17 18.43 -7.51
N LEU A 121 12.46 17.38 -8.28
CA LEU A 121 11.72 17.05 -9.49
C LEU A 121 10.28 16.62 -9.21
N MET A 122 10.03 15.92 -8.09
CA MET A 122 8.67 15.58 -7.68
C MET A 122 7.88 16.83 -7.28
N MET A 123 8.50 17.74 -6.52
CA MET A 123 7.90 19.03 -6.15
C MET A 123 7.55 19.86 -7.38
N ASP A 124 8.46 19.93 -8.35
CA ASP A 124 8.24 20.61 -9.62
C ASP A 124 7.12 19.94 -10.45
N PHE A 125 7.05 18.60 -10.47
CA PHE A 125 5.98 17.86 -11.14
C PHE A 125 4.59 18.17 -10.58
N VAL A 126 4.43 18.14 -9.25
CA VAL A 126 3.13 18.42 -8.62
C VAL A 126 2.73 19.89 -8.78
N ALA A 127 3.71 20.80 -8.91
CA ALA A 127 3.49 22.21 -9.24
C ALA A 127 3.18 22.45 -10.74
N GLY A 128 3.22 21.42 -11.57
CA GLY A 128 2.86 21.49 -12.99
C GLY A 128 4.04 21.63 -13.97
N GLY A 129 5.28 21.65 -13.48
CA GLY A 129 6.50 21.82 -14.28
C GLY A 129 6.94 20.52 -14.98
N SER A 130 7.59 19.62 -14.24
CA SER A 130 8.21 18.40 -14.76
C SER A 130 7.22 17.49 -15.51
N ASP A 131 7.76 16.73 -16.48
CA ASP A 131 6.99 15.81 -17.31
C ASP A 131 6.90 14.39 -16.74
N ILE A 132 5.96 13.61 -17.27
CA ILE A 132 5.74 12.22 -16.86
C ILE A 132 6.97 11.33 -17.14
N GLN A 133 7.76 11.64 -18.16
CA GLN A 133 8.92 10.83 -18.53
C GLN A 133 10.06 10.97 -17.50
N THR A 134 10.17 12.14 -16.89
CA THR A 134 11.03 12.44 -15.75
C THR A 134 10.54 11.68 -14.53
N MET A 135 9.23 11.71 -14.27
CA MET A 135 8.65 10.97 -13.14
C MET A 135 8.82 9.46 -13.27
N ILE A 136 8.73 8.87 -14.46
CA ILE A 136 9.04 7.44 -14.65
C ILE A 136 10.45 7.09 -14.16
N ARG A 137 11.44 7.97 -14.39
CA ARG A 137 12.82 7.76 -13.93
C ARG A 137 12.92 7.92 -12.42
N VAL A 138 12.29 8.95 -11.88
CA VAL A 138 12.26 9.23 -10.44
C VAL A 138 11.57 8.09 -9.68
N SER A 139 10.36 7.70 -10.08
CA SER A 139 9.61 6.63 -9.43
C SER A 139 10.32 5.27 -9.53
N ASN A 140 11.03 4.97 -10.63
CA ASN A 140 11.89 3.79 -10.69
C ASN A 140 13.04 3.85 -9.69
N PHE A 141 13.67 5.01 -9.51
CA PHE A 141 14.73 5.21 -8.52
C PHE A 141 14.19 5.02 -7.08
N LEU A 142 13.05 5.64 -6.74
CA LEU A 142 12.40 5.49 -5.44
C LEU A 142 12.00 4.03 -5.16
N ALA A 143 11.47 3.34 -6.16
CA ALA A 143 11.10 1.94 -6.04
C ALA A 143 12.31 1.02 -5.78
N ASN A 144 13.49 1.34 -6.31
CA ASN A 144 14.71 0.60 -5.99
C ASN A 144 15.17 0.86 -4.55
N LEU A 145 15.12 2.10 -4.07
CA LEU A 145 15.41 2.43 -2.66
C LEU A 145 14.43 1.71 -1.71
N GLU A 146 13.15 1.72 -2.02
CA GLU A 146 12.16 1.02 -1.22
C GLU A 146 12.38 -0.49 -1.21
N CYS A 147 12.83 -1.09 -2.32
CA CYS A 147 13.25 -2.50 -2.32
C CYS A 147 14.36 -2.76 -1.30
N VAL A 148 15.34 -1.86 -1.16
CA VAL A 148 16.40 -1.97 -0.13
C VAL A 148 15.79 -1.99 1.26
N TYR A 149 14.87 -1.07 1.54
CA TYR A 149 14.18 -0.99 2.83
C TYR A 149 13.39 -2.27 3.14
N ARG A 150 12.55 -2.72 2.20
CA ARG A 150 11.66 -3.87 2.40
C ARG A 150 12.41 -5.20 2.50
N ASP A 151 13.49 -5.34 1.74
CA ASP A 151 14.26 -6.59 1.68
C ASP A 151 15.42 -6.59 2.70
N HIS A 152 15.68 -5.46 3.39
CA HIS A 152 16.80 -5.24 4.32
C HIS A 152 18.15 -5.71 3.75
N LYS A 153 18.38 -5.43 2.45
CA LYS A 153 19.55 -5.93 1.73
C LYS A 153 19.99 -4.95 0.65
N GLU A 154 21.30 -4.85 0.46
CA GLU A 154 21.89 -4.18 -0.69
C GLU A 154 21.49 -4.84 -2.02
N PRO A 155 21.27 -4.06 -3.09
CA PRO A 155 21.06 -4.61 -4.42
C PRO A 155 22.36 -5.25 -4.92
N GLU A 156 22.26 -6.38 -5.62
CA GLU A 156 23.43 -7.11 -6.15
C GLU A 156 24.33 -6.23 -7.04
N ASN A 157 23.74 -5.26 -7.73
CA ASN A 157 24.46 -4.24 -8.47
C ASN A 157 23.90 -2.86 -8.15
N ILE A 158 24.53 -2.17 -7.20
CA ILE A 158 24.20 -0.81 -6.77
C ILE A 158 24.15 0.16 -7.95
N ARG A 159 25.16 0.12 -8.84
CA ARG A 159 25.22 1.03 -10.00
C ARG A 159 24.05 0.85 -10.95
N LYS A 160 23.72 -0.40 -11.28
CA LYS A 160 22.61 -0.73 -12.18
C LYS A 160 21.26 -0.38 -11.56
N SER A 161 21.09 -0.60 -10.27
CA SER A 161 19.79 -0.47 -9.60
C SER A 161 19.47 0.97 -9.18
N LEU A 162 20.46 1.71 -8.67
CA LEU A 162 20.24 3.04 -8.08
C LEU A 162 20.71 4.22 -8.94
N PHE A 163 21.57 3.98 -9.93
CA PHE A 163 22.18 5.07 -10.72
C PHE A 163 21.93 4.97 -12.23
N SER A 164 21.20 3.95 -12.69
CA SER A 164 20.91 3.76 -14.12
C SER A 164 19.46 4.10 -14.44
N HIS A 165 19.21 4.44 -15.69
CA HIS A 165 17.84 4.59 -16.21
C HIS A 165 17.09 3.24 -16.12
N PRO A 166 15.76 3.27 -15.96
CA PRO A 166 14.95 2.07 -16.07
C PRO A 166 15.20 1.38 -17.42
N SER A 167 15.11 0.06 -17.43
CA SER A 167 15.14 -0.71 -18.68
C SER A 167 13.96 -0.32 -19.59
N LYS A 168 14.12 -0.56 -20.89
CA LYS A 168 13.14 -0.13 -21.90
C LYS A 168 11.75 -0.74 -21.68
N ASP A 169 11.68 -1.99 -21.23
CA ASP A 169 10.44 -2.67 -20.89
C ASP A 169 9.72 -1.99 -19.72
N ILE A 170 10.43 -1.71 -18.61
CA ILE A 170 9.91 -1.00 -17.44
C ILE A 170 9.39 0.39 -17.82
N ALA A 171 10.21 1.18 -18.53
CA ALA A 171 9.84 2.54 -18.90
C ALA A 171 8.61 2.58 -19.81
N ARG A 172 8.55 1.70 -20.81
CA ARG A 172 7.42 1.59 -21.74
C ARG A 172 6.14 1.21 -21.01
N GLU A 173 6.20 0.24 -20.10
CA GLU A 173 5.00 -0.23 -19.39
C GLU A 173 4.49 0.80 -18.39
N LEU A 174 5.37 1.45 -17.63
CA LEU A 174 4.99 2.56 -16.75
C LEU A 174 4.33 3.68 -17.56
N GLN A 175 4.91 4.07 -18.71
CA GLN A 175 4.33 5.10 -19.57
C GLN A 175 2.93 4.73 -20.06
N ALA A 176 2.73 3.49 -20.50
CA ALA A 176 1.43 3.03 -20.98
C ALA A 176 0.39 2.99 -19.84
N MET A 177 0.76 2.49 -18.65
CA MET A 177 -0.14 2.48 -17.50
C MET A 177 -0.47 3.88 -16.99
N CYS A 178 0.47 4.83 -17.01
CA CYS A 178 0.20 6.23 -16.65
C CYS A 178 -0.86 6.85 -17.58
N LYS A 179 -0.79 6.58 -18.89
CA LYS A 179 -1.82 7.05 -19.84
C LYS A 179 -3.20 6.46 -19.57
N VAL A 180 -3.24 5.17 -19.22
CA VAL A 180 -4.52 4.53 -18.82
C VAL A 180 -5.03 5.13 -17.53
N PHE A 181 -4.16 5.31 -16.53
CA PHE A 181 -4.49 5.92 -15.25
C PHE A 181 -5.05 7.34 -15.39
N GLU A 182 -4.41 8.16 -16.22
CA GLU A 182 -4.87 9.51 -16.55
C GLU A 182 -6.28 9.50 -17.14
N GLY A 183 -6.57 8.61 -18.09
CA GLY A 183 -7.87 8.56 -18.77
C GLY A 183 -8.98 7.79 -18.05
N LYS A 184 -8.66 6.99 -17.02
CA LYS A 184 -9.62 6.05 -16.39
C LYS A 184 -9.77 6.22 -14.88
N PHE A 185 -8.71 6.66 -14.20
CA PHE A 185 -8.72 6.83 -12.74
C PHE A 185 -8.71 8.31 -12.33
N LEU A 186 -8.00 9.17 -13.05
CA LEU A 186 -7.95 10.61 -12.76
C LEU A 186 -9.16 11.37 -13.31
N VAL A 187 -10.34 10.78 -13.10
CA VAL A 187 -11.64 11.36 -13.48
C VAL A 187 -12.26 12.08 -12.27
N PRO A 188 -13.07 13.14 -12.47
CA PRO A 188 -13.61 13.95 -11.38
C PRO A 188 -14.46 13.18 -10.36
N GLU A 189 -15.04 12.04 -10.75
CA GLU A 189 -15.80 11.15 -9.87
C GLU A 189 -14.94 10.41 -8.85
N ILE A 190 -13.63 10.29 -9.10
CA ILE A 190 -12.68 9.62 -8.20
C ILE A 190 -11.80 10.64 -7.48
N VAL A 191 -11.30 11.64 -8.21
CA VAL A 191 -10.35 12.62 -7.66
C VAL A 191 -10.52 13.98 -8.32
N HIS A 192 -10.55 15.01 -7.49
CA HIS A 192 -10.62 16.39 -7.92
C HIS A 192 -9.79 17.29 -6.98
N GLU A 193 -9.63 18.58 -7.33
CA GLU A 193 -8.78 19.52 -6.58
C GLU A 193 -9.12 19.60 -5.07
N GLY A 194 -10.40 19.46 -4.76
CA GLY A 194 -10.94 19.48 -3.39
C GLY A 194 -10.88 18.18 -2.59
N SER A 195 -10.42 17.06 -3.19
CA SER A 195 -10.46 15.74 -2.55
C SER A 195 -9.57 15.70 -1.30
N LYS A 196 -9.97 14.89 -0.32
CA LYS A 196 -9.14 14.58 0.86
C LYS A 196 -8.37 13.29 0.59
N VAL A 197 -7.04 13.40 0.57
CA VAL A 197 -6.19 12.25 0.24
C VAL A 197 -5.24 11.88 1.37
N VAL A 198 -5.21 10.61 1.75
CA VAL A 198 -4.14 10.06 2.59
C VAL A 198 -3.20 9.29 1.70
N TYR A 199 -2.00 9.82 1.48
CA TYR A 199 -0.96 9.17 0.68
C TYR A 199 -0.25 8.14 1.56
N ASN A 200 -0.29 6.86 1.18
CA ASN A 200 0.31 5.75 1.94
C ASN A 200 -0.22 5.64 3.40
N PRO A 201 -1.54 5.42 3.60
CA PRO A 201 -2.12 5.25 4.93
C PRO A 201 -1.45 4.10 5.70
N ASN A 202 -0.93 4.42 6.88
CA ASN A 202 -0.47 3.46 7.88
C ASN A 202 -1.51 3.31 8.98
N PHE A 203 -1.74 2.10 9.49
CA PHE A 203 -2.71 1.78 10.54
C PHE A 203 -2.02 1.61 11.91
N GLY A 204 -1.19 2.58 12.29
CA GLY A 204 -0.44 2.68 13.56
C GLY A 204 0.05 1.37 14.18
N LEU A 205 -0.38 1.11 15.41
CA LEU A 205 0.02 -0.09 16.16
C LEU A 205 -0.43 -1.37 15.46
N ALA A 206 -1.61 -1.37 14.83
CA ALA A 206 -2.15 -2.54 14.14
C ALA A 206 -1.25 -2.96 12.96
N SER A 207 -0.73 -2.01 12.21
CA SER A 207 0.25 -2.29 11.13
C SER A 207 1.49 -3.00 11.64
N SER A 208 1.94 -2.64 12.85
CA SER A 208 3.08 -3.28 13.49
C SER A 208 2.81 -4.73 13.88
N MET A 209 1.57 -5.09 14.22
CA MET A 209 1.17 -6.47 14.56
C MET A 209 1.34 -7.43 13.38
N VAL A 210 1.20 -6.92 12.15
CA VAL A 210 1.44 -7.65 10.90
C VAL A 210 2.77 -7.25 10.25
N ASN A 211 3.74 -6.81 11.06
CA ASN A 211 5.09 -6.36 10.66
C ASN A 211 5.14 -5.46 9.41
N GLY A 212 4.24 -4.48 9.34
CA GLY A 212 4.13 -3.54 8.24
C GLY A 212 2.93 -3.84 7.36
N ALA A 213 1.99 -2.89 7.36
CA ALA A 213 0.87 -2.85 6.44
C ALA A 213 0.56 -1.38 6.18
N ASP A 214 0.78 -0.96 4.94
CA ASP A 214 0.37 0.34 4.46
C ASP A 214 -0.57 0.08 3.28
N GLY A 215 -1.67 0.83 3.22
CA GLY A 215 -2.48 0.89 2.01
C GLY A 215 -1.81 1.82 0.99
N ASP A 216 -2.21 1.74 -0.28
CA ASP A 216 -1.58 2.58 -1.30
C ASP A 216 -2.08 4.02 -1.17
N ILE A 217 -3.40 4.21 -1.13
CA ILE A 217 -4.00 5.55 -0.98
C ILE A 217 -5.43 5.50 -0.45
N ILE A 218 -5.86 6.53 0.29
CA ILE A 218 -7.28 6.81 0.57
C ILE A 218 -7.66 8.11 -0.12
N ILE A 219 -8.78 8.12 -0.86
CA ILE A 219 -9.34 9.32 -1.49
C ILE A 219 -10.81 9.38 -1.10
N ASP A 220 -11.22 10.44 -0.41
CA ASP A 220 -12.62 10.71 -0.05
C ASP A 220 -13.35 9.49 0.56
N GLY A 221 -12.70 8.82 1.50
CA GLY A 221 -13.24 7.65 2.21
C GLY A 221 -13.13 6.32 1.48
N VAL A 222 -12.48 6.28 0.30
CA VAL A 222 -12.22 5.04 -0.43
C VAL A 222 -10.75 4.65 -0.34
N LEU A 223 -10.47 3.48 0.24
CA LEU A 223 -9.13 2.88 0.29
C LEU A 223 -8.84 2.13 -1.01
N TYR A 224 -7.82 2.54 -1.76
CA TYR A 224 -7.39 1.89 -2.99
C TYR A 224 -6.11 1.06 -2.79
N ASP A 225 -6.04 -0.04 -3.54
CA ASP A 225 -4.86 -0.89 -3.69
C ASP A 225 -4.62 -1.12 -5.20
N PHE A 226 -3.46 -0.68 -5.68
CA PHE A 226 -3.07 -0.62 -7.07
C PHE A 226 -2.46 -1.93 -7.53
N LYS A 227 -2.99 -2.49 -8.61
CA LYS A 227 -2.54 -3.77 -9.19
C LYS A 227 -2.05 -3.57 -10.62
N THR A 228 -0.76 -3.82 -10.82
CA THR A 228 -0.07 -3.79 -12.13
C THR A 228 0.10 -5.19 -12.75
N GLY A 229 -0.47 -6.22 -12.14
CA GLY A 229 -0.34 -7.62 -12.59
C GLY A 229 -1.18 -7.96 -13.82
N LYS A 230 -0.98 -9.18 -14.35
CA LYS A 230 -1.79 -9.74 -15.45
C LYS A 230 -3.25 -10.03 -15.07
N PRO A 231 -3.57 -10.65 -13.91
CA PRO A 231 -4.91 -11.21 -13.71
C PRO A 231 -5.98 -10.13 -13.51
N PHE A 232 -7.05 -10.21 -14.32
CA PHE A 232 -8.33 -9.55 -14.04
C PHE A 232 -9.22 -10.39 -13.10
N ALA A 233 -8.95 -11.68 -12.96
CA ALA A 233 -9.77 -12.59 -12.16
C ALA A 233 -9.73 -12.26 -10.65
N TYR A 234 -10.79 -12.66 -9.95
CA TYR A 234 -10.90 -12.54 -8.51
C TYR A 234 -9.77 -13.32 -7.82
N SER A 235 -9.18 -12.71 -6.80
CA SER A 235 -8.22 -13.34 -5.90
C SER A 235 -8.68 -13.04 -4.48
N TRP A 236 -8.90 -14.11 -3.72
CA TRP A 236 -9.31 -13.98 -2.33
C TRP A 236 -8.22 -13.28 -1.51
N GLU A 237 -6.94 -13.44 -1.87
CA GLU A 237 -5.83 -12.77 -1.21
C GLU A 237 -5.91 -11.25 -1.39
N ASN A 238 -6.23 -10.76 -2.59
CA ASN A 238 -6.37 -9.32 -2.83
C ASN A 238 -7.61 -8.75 -2.12
N ALA A 239 -8.74 -9.48 -2.13
CA ALA A 239 -9.93 -9.07 -1.39
C ALA A 239 -9.68 -9.05 0.13
N ALA A 240 -9.03 -10.09 0.66
CA ALA A 240 -8.65 -10.17 2.06
C ALA A 240 -7.58 -9.15 2.44
N GLN A 241 -6.73 -8.70 1.51
CA GLN A 241 -5.78 -7.62 1.75
C GLN A 241 -6.51 -6.29 1.99
N LEU A 242 -7.50 -5.96 1.15
CA LEU A 242 -8.35 -4.77 1.32
C LEU A 242 -9.12 -4.78 2.64
N ILE A 243 -9.81 -5.89 2.94
CA ILE A 243 -10.52 -6.04 4.21
C ILE A 243 -9.55 -6.07 5.39
N GLY A 244 -8.38 -6.67 5.24
CA GLY A 244 -7.32 -6.66 6.24
C GLY A 244 -6.89 -5.24 6.59
N TYR A 245 -6.68 -4.36 5.61
CA TYR A 245 -6.39 -2.95 5.86
C TYR A 245 -7.51 -2.25 6.64
N TYR A 246 -8.77 -2.48 6.27
CA TYR A 246 -9.91 -1.95 7.01
C TYR A 246 -9.95 -2.47 8.46
N LEU A 247 -9.76 -3.77 8.69
CA LEU A 247 -9.73 -4.34 10.04
C LEU A 247 -8.55 -3.82 10.87
N LEU A 248 -7.38 -3.56 10.27
CA LEU A 248 -6.27 -2.90 10.96
C LEU A 248 -6.61 -1.46 11.34
N ASN A 249 -7.38 -0.74 10.52
CA ASN A 249 -7.92 0.57 10.85
C ASN A 249 -8.89 0.50 12.06
N GLU A 250 -9.75 -0.52 12.13
CA GLU A 250 -10.65 -0.76 13.26
C GLU A 250 -9.91 -1.13 14.56
N ILE A 251 -8.85 -1.95 14.47
CA ILE A 251 -7.96 -2.21 15.61
C ILE A 251 -7.28 -0.92 16.06
N SER A 252 -6.91 -0.05 15.12
CA SER A 252 -6.27 1.23 15.45
C SER A 252 -7.24 2.18 16.15
N LEU A 253 -8.52 2.20 15.77
CA LEU A 253 -9.57 2.90 16.53
C LEU A 253 -9.68 2.34 17.95
N THR A 254 -9.72 1.01 18.08
CA THR A 254 -9.78 0.35 19.39
C THR A 254 -8.57 0.71 20.25
N ALA A 255 -7.37 0.79 19.68
CA ALA A 255 -6.17 1.22 20.40
C ALA A 255 -6.29 2.67 20.90
N ARG A 256 -6.88 3.57 20.11
CA ARG A 256 -7.13 4.97 20.54
C ARG A 256 -8.11 5.05 21.70
N ASP A 257 -9.13 4.18 21.74
CA ASP A 257 -10.07 4.10 22.87
C ASP A 257 -9.40 3.60 24.17
N PHE A 258 -8.22 3.00 24.05
CA PHE A 258 -7.34 2.61 25.15
C PHE A 258 -6.21 3.64 25.39
N ASP A 259 -6.35 4.86 24.88
CA ASP A 259 -5.38 5.97 25.00
C ASP A 259 -4.00 5.70 24.35
N TYR A 260 -3.91 4.74 23.42
CA TYR A 260 -2.71 4.54 22.62
C TYR A 260 -2.68 5.45 21.39
N GLU A 261 -1.50 6.02 21.09
CA GLU A 261 -1.30 6.78 19.86
C GLU A 261 -1.39 5.83 18.64
N SER A 262 -2.43 6.02 17.84
CA SER A 262 -2.64 5.29 16.60
C SER A 262 -3.42 6.14 15.60
N SER A 263 -3.20 5.89 14.31
CA SER A 263 -3.95 6.52 13.22
C SER A 263 -5.34 5.91 13.08
N TYR A 264 -6.28 6.67 12.52
CA TYR A 264 -7.59 6.16 12.13
C TYR A 264 -8.11 6.96 10.95
N PHE A 265 -8.74 6.27 10.02
CA PHE A 265 -9.33 6.85 8.82
C PHE A 265 -10.79 6.46 8.72
N ASP A 266 -11.62 7.39 8.26
CA ASP A 266 -13.00 7.10 7.91
C ASP A 266 -13.01 6.44 6.53
N ILE A 267 -13.24 5.13 6.49
CA ILE A 267 -13.20 4.32 5.27
C ILE A 267 -14.60 3.75 5.03
N GLU A 268 -15.22 4.16 3.93
CA GLU A 268 -16.55 3.71 3.52
C GLU A 268 -16.48 2.57 2.50
N LYS A 269 -15.44 2.57 1.66
CA LYS A 269 -15.25 1.59 0.58
C LYS A 269 -13.80 1.16 0.48
N VAL A 270 -13.61 -0.03 -0.05
CA VAL A 270 -12.30 -0.56 -0.44
C VAL A 270 -12.32 -0.87 -1.93
N ALA A 271 -11.20 -0.62 -2.63
CA ALA A 271 -11.14 -0.74 -4.07
C ALA A 271 -9.80 -1.29 -4.58
N LEU A 272 -9.86 -2.13 -5.61
CA LEU A 272 -8.73 -2.54 -6.42
C LEU A 272 -8.74 -1.72 -7.70
N TYR A 273 -7.61 -1.08 -8.03
CA TYR A 273 -7.43 -0.50 -9.35
C TYR A 273 -6.48 -1.36 -10.20
N LYS A 274 -6.97 -1.82 -11.35
CA LYS A 274 -6.26 -2.70 -12.28
C LYS A 274 -5.60 -1.85 -13.36
N ALA A 275 -4.36 -1.43 -13.15
CA ALA A 275 -3.66 -0.45 -14.00
C ALA A 275 -3.53 -0.84 -15.48
N ARG A 276 -3.54 -2.13 -15.79
CA ARG A 276 -3.48 -2.63 -17.18
C ARG A 276 -4.82 -2.63 -17.91
N TYR A 277 -5.91 -2.56 -17.17
CA TYR A 277 -7.28 -2.62 -17.68
C TYR A 277 -7.98 -1.26 -17.55
N GLY A 278 -7.50 -0.41 -16.64
CA GLY A 278 -8.17 0.86 -16.33
C GLY A 278 -9.49 0.65 -15.58
N GLU A 279 -9.59 -0.45 -14.84
CA GLU A 279 -10.80 -0.86 -14.12
C GLU A 279 -10.62 -0.68 -12.62
N THR A 280 -11.66 -0.17 -11.97
CA THR A 280 -11.73 0.00 -10.52
C THR A 280 -12.84 -0.88 -9.99
N GLU A 281 -12.47 -1.91 -9.24
CA GLU A 281 -13.40 -2.82 -8.57
C GLU A 281 -13.52 -2.41 -7.11
N TYR A 282 -14.72 -2.14 -6.63
CA TYR A 282 -14.92 -1.68 -5.25
C TYR A 282 -15.96 -2.51 -4.52
N PHE A 283 -15.82 -2.52 -3.20
CA PHE A 283 -16.76 -3.11 -2.27
C PHE A 283 -17.16 -2.05 -1.22
N ASP A 284 -18.46 -1.95 -0.97
CA ASP A 284 -19.04 -1.02 -0.01
C ASP A 284 -19.10 -1.68 1.37
N LEU A 285 -18.37 -1.11 2.34
CA LEU A 285 -18.21 -1.71 3.66
C LEU A 285 -19.52 -1.74 4.45
N LYS A 286 -20.52 -0.91 4.09
CA LYS A 286 -21.86 -0.96 4.68
C LYS A 286 -22.58 -2.29 4.45
N ASN A 287 -22.10 -3.09 3.49
CA ASN A 287 -22.65 -4.41 3.20
C ASN A 287 -22.18 -5.48 4.21
N ILE A 288 -21.25 -5.14 5.11
CA ILE A 288 -20.85 -6.02 6.22
C ILE A 288 -21.64 -5.60 7.48
N ASP A 289 -22.18 -6.57 8.21
CA ASP A 289 -22.80 -6.30 9.51
C ASP A 289 -21.75 -5.72 10.48
N VAL A 290 -22.04 -4.53 11.02
CA VAL A 290 -21.20 -3.84 12.00
C VAL A 290 -20.90 -4.73 13.20
N LYS A 291 -21.87 -5.53 13.67
CA LYS A 291 -21.64 -6.49 14.77
C LYS A 291 -20.59 -7.53 14.41
N LYS A 292 -20.60 -7.97 13.15
CA LYS A 292 -19.62 -8.94 12.65
C LYS A 292 -18.23 -8.32 12.54
N ILE A 293 -18.13 -7.05 12.12
CA ILE A 293 -16.84 -6.32 12.15
C ILE A 293 -16.29 -6.24 13.57
N VAL A 294 -17.10 -5.83 14.55
CA VAL A 294 -16.66 -5.74 15.96
C VAL A 294 -16.20 -7.11 16.49
N GLU A 295 -16.94 -8.17 16.19
CA GLU A 295 -16.56 -9.55 16.56
C GLU A 295 -15.19 -9.94 15.96
N ILE A 296 -15.03 -9.77 14.64
CA ILE A 296 -13.79 -10.13 13.94
C ILE A 296 -12.60 -9.29 14.39
N THR A 297 -12.80 -7.98 14.62
CA THR A 297 -11.76 -7.11 15.18
C THR A 297 -11.29 -7.61 16.53
N ARG A 298 -12.22 -8.00 17.42
CA ARG A 298 -11.89 -8.60 18.73
C ARG A 298 -11.12 -9.92 18.58
N GLU A 299 -11.58 -10.81 17.69
CA GLU A 299 -10.90 -12.08 17.42
C GLU A 299 -9.48 -11.87 16.90
N LEU A 300 -9.27 -10.90 16.01
CA LEU A 300 -7.94 -10.56 15.51
C LEU A 300 -7.02 -10.04 16.62
N ILE A 301 -7.50 -9.17 17.50
CA ILE A 301 -6.71 -8.67 18.63
C ILE A 301 -6.28 -9.83 19.54
N PHE A 302 -7.20 -10.75 19.87
CA PHE A 302 -6.85 -11.95 20.62
C PHE A 302 -5.85 -12.85 19.89
N HIS A 303 -6.05 -13.07 18.59
CA HIS A 303 -5.13 -13.82 17.76
C HIS A 303 -3.71 -13.24 17.83
N PHE A 304 -3.56 -11.92 17.75
CA PHE A 304 -2.28 -11.26 17.91
C PHE A 304 -1.71 -11.40 19.31
N GLY A 305 -2.53 -11.31 20.36
CA GLY A 305 -2.13 -11.53 21.75
C GLY A 305 -1.58 -12.94 22.00
N GLU A 306 -2.29 -13.97 21.53
CA GLU A 306 -1.86 -15.37 21.65
C GLU A 306 -0.59 -15.68 20.86
N ASN A 307 -0.35 -14.93 19.79
CA ASN A 307 0.77 -15.13 18.87
C ASN A 307 1.79 -13.99 18.93
N SER A 308 1.86 -13.27 20.06
CA SER A 308 2.71 -12.08 20.23
C SER A 308 4.20 -12.35 19.97
N SER A 309 4.68 -13.54 20.32
CA SER A 309 6.06 -14.00 20.02
C SER A 309 6.41 -14.05 18.53
N SER A 310 5.41 -14.08 17.64
CA SER A 310 5.59 -14.06 16.19
C SER A 310 5.62 -12.64 15.59
N ILE A 311 5.24 -11.64 16.38
CA ILE A 311 5.27 -10.22 16.03
C ILE A 311 6.71 -9.72 16.24
N ARG A 312 7.34 -9.20 15.18
CA ARG A 312 8.72 -8.69 15.20
C ARG A 312 8.80 -7.18 15.40
N SER A 313 7.69 -6.54 15.75
CA SER A 313 7.65 -5.11 16.01
C SER A 313 8.58 -4.76 17.17
N LEU A 314 9.35 -3.69 17.00
CA LEU A 314 10.14 -3.08 18.08
C LEU A 314 9.33 -2.05 18.88
N ASN A 315 8.08 -1.79 18.49
CA ASN A 315 7.21 -0.85 19.20
C ASN A 315 6.67 -1.53 20.48
N PRO A 316 7.10 -1.10 21.69
CA PRO A 316 6.71 -1.75 22.94
C PRO A 316 5.21 -1.62 23.24
N PHE A 317 4.55 -0.60 22.68
CA PHE A 317 3.14 -0.36 22.88
C PHE A 317 2.24 -1.43 22.24
N VAL A 318 2.75 -2.19 21.26
CA VAL A 318 2.01 -3.33 20.70
C VAL A 318 1.73 -4.37 21.78
N SER A 319 2.75 -4.79 22.53
CA SER A 319 2.58 -5.78 23.59
C SER A 319 1.72 -5.25 24.73
N MET A 320 1.93 -4.00 25.13
CA MET A 320 1.14 -3.36 26.20
C MET A 320 -0.35 -3.29 25.84
N PHE A 321 -0.68 -2.83 24.62
CA PHE A 321 -2.06 -2.78 24.16
C PHE A 321 -2.74 -4.15 24.17
N LEU A 322 -2.05 -5.19 23.68
CA LEU A 322 -2.60 -6.55 23.65
C LEU A 322 -2.87 -7.10 25.06
N GLU A 323 -2.01 -6.78 26.03
CA GLU A 323 -2.20 -7.17 27.44
C GLU A 323 -3.36 -6.41 28.10
N ASP A 324 -3.42 -5.08 27.93
CA ASP A 324 -4.49 -4.23 28.46
C ASP A 324 -5.86 -4.63 27.91
N TYR A 325 -5.94 -4.85 26.58
CA TYR A 325 -7.16 -5.28 25.92
C TYR A 325 -7.68 -6.61 26.48
N LYS A 326 -6.79 -7.58 26.67
CA LYS A 326 -7.14 -8.87 27.26
C LYS A 326 -7.67 -8.71 28.69
N SER A 327 -7.00 -7.92 29.52
CA SER A 327 -7.40 -7.67 30.91
C SER A 327 -8.78 -7.02 31.02
N ILE A 328 -9.12 -6.11 30.11
CA ILE A 328 -10.46 -5.48 30.10
C ILE A 328 -11.53 -6.47 29.63
N CYS A 329 -11.25 -7.26 28.58
CA CYS A 329 -12.19 -8.27 28.10
C CYS A 329 -12.53 -9.34 29.15
N GLU A 330 -11.54 -9.76 29.95
CA GLU A 330 -11.76 -10.71 31.04
C GLU A 330 -12.67 -10.11 32.12
N ARG A 331 -12.45 -8.84 32.51
CA ARG A 331 -13.28 -8.13 33.50
C ARG A 331 -14.73 -7.87 33.08
N ILE A 332 -15.03 -7.82 31.78
CA ILE A 332 -16.40 -7.64 31.28
C ILE A 332 -17.18 -8.97 31.27
N ASN A 333 -16.47 -10.10 31.23
CA ASN A 333 -17.07 -11.43 31.16
C ASN A 333 -17.26 -12.10 32.54
N ASP A 334 -16.72 -11.51 33.62
CA ASP A 334 -16.88 -11.92 35.02
C ASP A 334 -18.08 -11.23 35.70
#